data_AF-A0A3D1S853-F1
#
_entry.id   AF-A0A3D1S853-F1
#
_cell.length_a   1.000
_cell.length_b   1.000
_cell.length_c   1.000
_cell.angle_alpha   90.00
_cell.angle_beta   90.00
_cell.angle_gamma   90.00
#
_symmetry.space_group_name_H-M   'P 1'
#
loop_
_entity.id
_entity.type
_entity.pdbx_description
1 polymer ?
#
loop_
_entity_poly.entity_id
_entity_poly.type
_entity_poly.pdbx_seq_one_letter_code
_entity_poly.pdbx_strand_id
1 'polypeptide(L)'
;MNLFTLKPSILSYKHFLPDHWLRYDWLTLALFGVGMVGYCLLLASVIFHILPVVINIMLSIGLVYIAFTVVHESVHNNLFAGDEQRTWLNDSIGWVAALPFVIIPSSLFKTLHLQHHAFLNEPKRDPDYFCHARNPLIALGKCTILNFHYLVWYTRLLCKEQLAITNIMSSSLYFCVWALIIGVCVRFEWLTELALYAVLPAWITSIILAWVFDHIVHHPHTEQDSYTGTNAYDFMGAKWLTLGQNSHVVHHVNPRIAWHRYDQHLGEIQHAHTQLEQETILESALRHNIALPHLCKKGICGKCKIKIEVGEYASTEDANNTLTATEQAQGYVLACQSVAHPNDKEMINTWLSKRYRSMKLDS
;
A
#
# COMPACT_ATOMS: atom_id res chain seq x y z
N MET A 1 29.13 -27.62 29.47
CA MET A 1 28.45 -26.34 29.29
C MET A 1 29.16 -25.61 28.15
N ASN A 2 28.77 -25.90 26.91
CA ASN A 2 29.44 -25.41 25.70
C ASN A 2 28.56 -24.34 25.06
N LEU A 3 28.90 -23.07 25.32
CA LEU A 3 28.39 -21.92 24.61
C LEU A 3 28.98 -21.91 23.20
N PHE A 4 28.18 -22.32 22.20
CA PHE A 4 28.51 -22.05 20.81
C PHE A 4 28.33 -20.55 20.54
N THR A 5 29.46 -19.85 20.44
CA THR A 5 29.56 -18.51 19.88
C THR A 5 29.34 -18.60 18.37
N LEU A 6 28.13 -18.25 17.92
CA LEU A 6 27.88 -17.98 16.51
C LEU A 6 28.57 -16.65 16.16
N LYS A 7 29.74 -16.73 15.52
CA LYS A 7 30.31 -15.61 14.78
C LYS A 7 29.27 -15.17 13.75
N PRO A 8 28.93 -13.87 13.66
CA PRO A 8 28.18 -13.37 12.51
C PRO A 8 29.15 -13.43 11.34
N SER A 9 29.03 -14.47 10.51
CA SER A 9 29.53 -14.39 9.15
C SER A 9 28.80 -13.22 8.51
N ILE A 10 29.52 -12.13 8.28
CA ILE A 10 29.12 -11.03 7.43
C ILE A 10 28.93 -11.63 6.04
N LEU A 11 27.74 -12.21 5.82
CA LEU A 11 27.16 -12.37 4.51
C LEU A 11 26.95 -10.95 4.04
N SER A 12 27.89 -10.50 3.21
CA SER A 12 27.74 -9.33 2.37
C SER A 12 26.40 -9.46 1.64
N TYR A 13 25.38 -8.79 2.18
CA TYR A 13 24.10 -8.58 1.53
C TYR A 13 24.30 -7.58 0.38
N LYS A 14 25.14 -7.93 -0.60
CA LYS A 14 24.97 -7.42 -1.95
C LYS A 14 23.73 -8.13 -2.49
N HIS A 15 22.57 -7.60 -2.13
CA HIS A 15 21.27 -8.13 -2.53
C HIS A 15 21.23 -8.23 -4.06
N PHE A 16 21.27 -9.47 -4.55
CA PHE A 16 20.66 -9.83 -5.83
C PHE A 16 19.18 -9.43 -5.73
N LEU A 17 18.80 -8.28 -6.29
CA LEU A 17 17.41 -8.10 -6.66
C LEU A 17 17.13 -9.12 -7.78
N PRO A 18 16.05 -9.90 -7.70
CA PRO A 18 15.73 -10.86 -8.74
C PRO A 18 15.51 -10.14 -10.09
N ASP A 19 15.86 -10.80 -11.21
CA ASP A 19 15.91 -10.23 -12.57
C ASP A 19 14.62 -9.52 -13.05
N HIS A 20 13.50 -9.68 -12.34
CA HIS A 20 12.25 -8.96 -12.62
C HIS A 20 12.23 -7.50 -12.10
N TRP A 21 13.23 -7.07 -11.31
CA TRP A 21 13.32 -5.70 -10.81
C TRP A 21 14.16 -4.89 -11.81
N LEU A 22 13.49 -4.13 -12.68
CA LEU A 22 14.18 -3.16 -13.52
C LEU A 22 14.96 -2.22 -12.61
N ARG A 23 16.27 -2.15 -12.81
CA ARG A 23 17.14 -1.23 -12.06
C ARG A 23 16.66 0.23 -12.14
N TYR A 24 15.98 0.59 -13.23
CA TYR A 24 15.39 1.90 -13.47
C TYR A 24 14.00 1.78 -14.07
N ASP A 25 13.02 2.49 -13.51
CA ASP A 25 11.67 2.57 -14.07
C ASP A 25 11.59 3.69 -15.11
N TRP A 26 12.04 3.38 -16.33
CA TRP A 26 12.08 4.34 -17.43
C TRP A 26 10.72 4.92 -17.81
N LEU A 27 9.63 4.18 -17.62
CA LEU A 27 8.31 4.68 -17.99
C LEU A 27 7.82 5.74 -17.00
N THR A 28 8.04 5.54 -15.70
CA THR A 28 7.75 6.56 -14.68
C THR A 28 8.67 7.77 -14.83
N LEU A 29 9.94 7.58 -15.17
CA LEU A 29 10.86 8.69 -15.45
C LEU A 29 10.46 9.49 -16.70
N ALA A 30 10.02 8.81 -17.78
CA ALA A 30 9.49 9.47 -18.96
C ALA A 30 8.20 10.23 -18.63
N LEU A 31 7.32 9.63 -17.83
CA LEU A 31 6.08 10.24 -17.36
C LEU A 31 6.35 11.53 -16.57
N PHE A 32 7.36 11.52 -15.69
CA PHE A 32 7.85 12.71 -15.00
C PHE A 32 8.35 13.78 -15.98
N GLY A 33 9.18 13.41 -16.96
CA GLY A 33 9.68 14.33 -17.99
C GLY A 33 8.55 14.98 -18.82
N VAL A 34 7.57 14.17 -19.25
CA VAL A 34 6.38 14.66 -19.96
C VAL A 34 5.56 15.59 -19.08
N GLY A 35 5.38 15.26 -17.80
CA GLY A 35 4.70 16.13 -16.84
C GLY A 35 5.38 17.49 -16.69
N MET A 36 6.72 17.52 -16.59
CA MET A 36 7.50 18.76 -16.49
C MET A 36 7.34 19.64 -17.73
N VAL A 37 7.47 19.05 -18.93
CA VAL A 37 7.23 19.76 -20.19
C VAL A 37 5.78 20.27 -20.25
N GLY A 38 4.83 19.44 -19.84
CA GLY A 38 3.41 19.79 -19.77
C GLY A 38 3.14 21.00 -18.87
N TYR A 39 3.76 21.07 -17.69
CA TYR A 39 3.64 22.24 -16.81
C TYR A 39 4.27 23.51 -17.41
N CYS A 40 5.40 23.40 -18.11
CA CYS A 40 5.98 24.53 -18.82
C CYS A 40 5.04 25.04 -19.93
N LEU A 41 4.44 24.13 -20.69
CA LEU A 41 3.47 24.47 -21.74
C LEU A 41 2.17 25.05 -21.16
N LEU A 42 1.68 24.52 -20.03
CA LEU A 42 0.53 25.07 -19.31
C LEU A 42 0.82 26.49 -18.85
N LEU A 43 1.97 26.73 -18.24
CA LEU A 43 2.38 28.07 -17.78
C LEU A 43 2.49 29.04 -18.95
N ALA A 44 3.10 28.62 -20.07
CA ALA A 44 3.16 29.43 -21.29
C ALA A 44 1.75 29.72 -21.84
N SER A 45 0.86 28.73 -21.86
CA SER A 45 -0.53 28.89 -22.29
C SER A 45 -1.28 29.90 -21.42
N VAL A 46 -1.07 29.89 -20.10
CA VAL A 46 -1.66 30.84 -19.16
C VAL A 46 -1.13 32.25 -19.38
N ILE A 47 0.20 32.42 -19.50
CA ILE A 47 0.86 33.73 -19.69
C ILE A 47 0.49 34.37 -21.02
N PHE A 48 0.52 33.58 -22.10
CA PHE A 48 0.30 34.08 -23.46
C PHE A 48 -1.15 33.92 -23.91
N HIS A 49 -2.04 33.50 -23.02
CA HIS A 49 -3.46 33.28 -23.30
C HIS A 49 -3.73 32.39 -24.54
N ILE A 50 -2.93 31.32 -24.70
CA ILE A 50 -2.98 30.45 -25.90
C ILE A 50 -4.28 29.64 -25.94
N LEU A 51 -4.68 29.08 -24.79
CA LEU A 51 -5.88 28.25 -24.67
C LEU A 51 -6.91 28.89 -23.73
N PRO A 52 -8.21 28.57 -23.89
CA PRO A 52 -9.26 29.00 -22.97
C PRO A 52 -9.01 28.50 -21.54
N VAL A 53 -9.48 29.28 -20.55
CA VAL A 53 -9.34 28.98 -19.11
C VAL A 53 -9.77 27.55 -18.77
N VAL A 54 -10.92 27.11 -19.26
CA VAL A 54 -11.46 25.77 -18.98
C VAL A 54 -10.51 24.66 -19.47
N ILE A 55 -9.89 24.85 -20.65
CA ILE A 55 -8.95 23.86 -21.20
C ILE A 55 -7.68 23.82 -20.35
N ASN A 56 -7.14 24.98 -19.94
CA ASN A 56 -5.98 25.03 -19.05
C ASN A 56 -6.26 24.37 -17.68
N ILE A 57 -7.48 24.52 -17.12
CA ILE A 57 -7.88 23.82 -15.89
C ILE A 57 -7.89 22.30 -16.11
N MET A 58 -8.50 21.82 -17.21
CA MET A 58 -8.55 20.39 -17.51
C MET A 58 -7.16 19.79 -17.75
N LEU A 59 -6.29 20.51 -18.46
CA LEU A 59 -4.89 20.11 -18.65
C LEU A 59 -4.16 20.05 -17.31
N SER A 60 -4.35 21.03 -16.43
CA SER A 60 -3.74 21.02 -15.10
C SER A 60 -4.21 19.83 -14.26
N ILE A 61 -5.51 19.49 -14.27
CA ILE A 61 -6.04 18.30 -13.59
C ILE A 61 -5.34 17.03 -14.10
N GLY A 62 -5.22 16.89 -15.42
CA GLY A 62 -4.51 15.75 -16.02
C GLY A 62 -3.03 15.69 -15.63
N LEU A 63 -2.35 16.84 -15.56
CA LEU A 63 -0.94 16.92 -15.15
C LEU A 63 -0.74 16.58 -13.67
N VAL A 64 -1.64 17.03 -12.78
CA VAL A 64 -1.62 16.66 -11.36
C VAL A 64 -1.84 15.15 -11.22
N TYR A 65 -2.78 14.59 -11.99
CA TYR A 65 -3.07 13.15 -11.98
C TYR A 65 -1.86 12.33 -12.39
N ILE A 66 -1.18 12.73 -13.45
CA ILE A 66 0.08 12.12 -13.90
C ILE A 66 1.18 12.23 -12.82
N ALA A 67 1.29 13.39 -12.17
CA ALA A 67 2.26 13.62 -11.12
C ALA A 67 2.04 12.67 -9.92
N PHE A 68 0.79 12.28 -9.62
CA PHE A 68 0.48 11.32 -8.56
C PHE A 68 1.21 9.99 -8.78
N THR A 69 1.16 9.42 -9.98
CA THR A 69 1.84 8.15 -10.29
C THR A 69 3.33 8.24 -10.02
N VAL A 70 3.97 9.36 -10.37
CA VAL A 70 5.40 9.58 -10.10
C VAL A 70 5.68 9.66 -8.60
N VAL A 71 4.87 10.41 -7.84
CA VAL A 71 4.99 10.49 -6.38
C VAL A 71 4.79 9.11 -5.75
N HIS A 72 3.76 8.39 -6.15
CA HIS A 72 3.42 7.06 -5.66
C HIS A 72 4.59 6.08 -5.83
N GLU A 73 5.16 5.97 -7.03
CA GLU A 73 6.31 5.09 -7.25
C GLU A 73 7.56 5.56 -6.48
N SER A 74 7.74 6.87 -6.32
CA SER A 74 8.88 7.42 -5.58
C SER A 74 8.86 7.05 -4.10
N VAL A 75 7.68 6.99 -3.46
CA VAL A 75 7.60 6.67 -2.03
C VAL A 75 7.97 5.23 -1.72
N HIS A 76 7.85 4.33 -2.71
CA HIS A 76 8.29 2.92 -2.65
C HIS A 76 9.73 2.69 -3.14
N ASN A 77 10.40 3.76 -3.58
CA ASN A 77 11.74 3.73 -4.16
C ASN A 77 11.82 2.86 -5.42
N ASN A 78 10.82 2.95 -6.30
CA ASN A 78 10.75 2.15 -7.53
C ASN A 78 11.51 2.78 -8.71
N LEU A 79 11.76 4.10 -8.70
CA LEU A 79 12.38 4.79 -9.84
C LEU A 79 13.80 4.31 -10.13
N PHE A 80 14.56 4.00 -9.07
CA PHE A 80 15.96 3.56 -9.12
C PHE A 80 16.18 2.33 -8.23
N ALA A 81 15.29 1.33 -8.35
CA ALA A 81 15.31 0.14 -7.50
C ALA A 81 16.69 -0.57 -7.53
N GLY A 82 17.27 -0.77 -6.35
CA GLY A 82 18.57 -1.45 -6.19
C GLY A 82 19.81 -0.60 -6.46
N ASP A 83 19.64 0.70 -6.76
CA ASP A 83 20.74 1.63 -6.97
C ASP A 83 20.85 2.63 -5.81
N GLU A 84 21.48 2.20 -4.71
CA GLU A 84 21.62 3.01 -3.49
C GLU A 84 22.33 4.35 -3.71
N GLN A 85 23.17 4.46 -4.75
CA GLN A 85 23.87 5.71 -5.08
C GLN A 85 22.93 6.78 -5.65
N ARG A 86 21.76 6.37 -6.18
CA ARG A 86 20.79 7.25 -6.84
C ARG A 86 19.48 7.40 -6.06
N THR A 87 19.41 6.92 -4.82
CA THR A 87 18.24 7.11 -3.95
C THR A 87 17.89 8.59 -3.76
N TRP A 88 18.89 9.48 -3.70
CA TRP A 88 18.66 10.92 -3.62
C TRP A 88 17.88 11.46 -4.84
N LEU A 89 18.07 10.86 -6.03
CA LEU A 89 17.38 11.26 -7.26
C LEU A 89 15.93 10.78 -7.24
N ASN A 90 15.66 9.58 -6.72
CA ASN A 90 14.30 9.12 -6.43
C ASN A 90 13.54 10.13 -5.56
N ASP A 91 14.14 10.49 -4.42
CA ASP A 91 13.51 11.39 -3.45
C ASP A 91 13.34 12.81 -4.02
N SER A 92 14.31 13.28 -4.80
CA SER A 92 14.23 14.60 -5.47
C SER A 92 13.10 14.65 -6.49
N ILE A 93 12.96 13.60 -7.31
CA ILE A 93 11.84 13.49 -8.28
C ILE A 93 10.51 13.43 -7.54
N GLY A 94 10.42 12.63 -6.46
CA GLY A 94 9.23 12.56 -5.61
C GLY A 94 8.84 13.92 -5.02
N TRP A 95 9.82 14.72 -4.57
CA TRP A 95 9.57 16.05 -4.03
C TRP A 95 9.06 17.03 -5.09
N VAL A 96 9.68 17.05 -6.28
CA VAL A 96 9.24 17.91 -7.39
C VAL A 96 7.86 17.49 -7.88
N ALA A 97 7.62 16.19 -8.05
CA ALA A 97 6.33 15.66 -8.47
C ALA A 97 5.22 15.85 -7.41
N ALA A 98 5.57 16.12 -6.15
CA ALA A 98 4.61 16.45 -5.10
C ALA A 98 4.18 17.93 -5.11
N LEU A 99 4.92 18.84 -5.77
CA LEU A 99 4.57 20.27 -5.82
C LEU A 99 3.11 20.48 -6.26
N PRO A 100 2.59 19.85 -7.33
CA PRO A 100 1.21 20.03 -7.76
C PRO A 100 0.13 19.71 -6.72
N PHE A 101 0.47 19.04 -5.61
CA PHE A 101 -0.49 18.69 -4.55
C PHE A 101 -0.63 19.78 -3.47
N VAL A 102 0.08 20.91 -3.61
CA VAL A 102 -0.01 22.15 -2.83
C VAL A 102 0.20 21.96 -1.32
N ILE A 103 -0.71 21.30 -0.62
CA ILE A 103 -0.67 21.09 0.83
C ILE A 103 -0.14 19.72 1.25
N ILE A 104 0.10 18.80 0.30
CA ILE A 104 0.57 17.43 0.57
C ILE A 104 2.03 17.26 0.11
N PRO A 105 3.03 17.40 1.00
CA PRO A 105 4.42 17.09 0.67
C PRO A 105 4.64 15.58 0.47
N SER A 106 5.63 15.23 -0.36
CA SER A 106 6.02 13.83 -0.61
C SER A 106 6.32 13.04 0.67
N SER A 107 7.00 13.63 1.67
CA SER A 107 7.31 12.94 2.93
C SER A 107 6.10 12.71 3.82
N LEU A 108 5.11 13.62 3.79
CA LEU A 108 3.82 13.40 4.45
C LEU A 108 3.08 12.27 3.77
N PHE A 109 2.93 12.32 2.44
CA PHE A 109 2.27 11.26 1.68
C PHE A 109 2.94 9.91 1.91
N LYS A 110 4.29 9.82 1.81
CA LYS A 110 5.05 8.60 2.11
C LYS A 110 4.74 8.04 3.49
N THR A 111 4.64 8.90 4.50
CA THR A 111 4.37 8.45 5.88
C THR A 111 2.97 7.86 5.99
N LEU A 112 1.95 8.56 5.47
CA LEU A 112 0.56 8.12 5.56
C LEU A 112 0.28 6.90 4.68
N HIS A 113 0.77 6.92 3.45
CA HIS A 113 0.68 5.80 2.50
C HIS A 113 1.30 4.52 3.07
N LEU A 114 2.46 4.61 3.74
CA LEU A 114 3.07 3.44 4.38
C LEU A 114 2.32 3.00 5.66
N GLN A 115 1.65 3.92 6.37
CA GLN A 115 0.76 3.54 7.48
C GLN A 115 -0.48 2.80 6.98
N HIS A 116 -1.05 3.23 5.85
CA HIS A 116 -2.13 2.54 5.18
C HIS A 116 -1.72 1.11 4.77
N HIS A 117 -0.55 0.93 4.14
CA HIS A 117 -0.02 -0.41 3.84
C HIS A 117 0.17 -1.28 5.09
N ALA A 118 0.64 -0.69 6.19
CA ALA A 118 0.91 -1.42 7.42
C ALA A 118 -0.37 -1.79 8.21
N PHE A 119 -1.43 -1.01 8.07
CA PHE A 119 -2.68 -1.12 8.83
C PHE A 119 -3.89 -1.10 7.92
N LEU A 120 -3.80 -1.74 6.76
CA LEU A 120 -4.80 -1.72 5.70
C LEU A 120 -6.21 -1.94 6.24
N ASN A 121 -7.12 -1.00 5.98
CA ASN A 121 -8.51 -0.99 6.43
C ASN A 121 -8.72 -1.05 7.96
N GLU A 122 -7.69 -0.85 8.77
CA GLU A 122 -7.82 -0.85 10.23
C GLU A 122 -8.42 0.48 10.73
N PRO A 123 -9.63 0.50 11.34
CA PRO A 123 -10.39 1.74 11.55
C PRO A 123 -9.73 2.85 12.37
N LYS A 124 -8.72 2.53 13.17
CA LYS A 124 -8.05 3.47 14.09
C LYS A 124 -6.62 3.83 13.65
N ARG A 125 -6.03 3.08 12.72
CA ARG A 125 -4.60 3.16 12.40
C ARG A 125 -4.33 3.39 10.93
N ASP A 126 -5.28 3.02 10.08
CA ASP A 126 -5.29 3.40 8.68
C ASP A 126 -5.76 4.87 8.52
N PRO A 127 -4.93 5.78 7.97
CA PRO A 127 -5.39 7.11 7.62
C PRO A 127 -6.45 7.11 6.49
N ASP A 128 -6.45 6.10 5.62
CA ASP A 128 -7.29 6.06 4.41
C ASP A 128 -8.66 5.44 4.68
N TYR A 129 -8.79 4.70 5.79
CA TYR A 129 -10.09 4.27 6.33
C TYR A 129 -11.02 5.46 6.62
N PHE A 130 -10.50 6.69 6.69
CA PHE A 130 -11.34 7.89 6.69
C PHE A 130 -12.38 7.83 5.56
N CYS A 131 -12.00 7.40 4.35
CA CYS A 131 -12.85 7.28 3.17
C CYS A 131 -13.88 6.13 3.23
N HIS A 132 -13.86 5.26 4.25
CA HIS A 132 -14.88 4.23 4.44
C HIS A 132 -16.28 4.84 4.62
N ALA A 133 -17.23 4.44 3.78
CA ALA A 133 -18.65 4.69 3.98
C ALA A 133 -19.49 3.69 3.17
N ARG A 134 -20.65 3.29 3.70
CA ARG A 134 -21.62 2.47 2.94
C ARG A 134 -22.36 3.27 1.87
N ASN A 135 -22.54 4.56 2.08
CA ASN A 135 -23.21 5.44 1.12
C ASN A 135 -22.16 6.16 0.27
N PRO A 136 -22.20 6.04 -1.07
CA PRO A 136 -21.20 6.62 -1.95
C PRO A 136 -21.14 8.16 -1.87
N LEU A 137 -22.26 8.85 -1.63
CA LEU A 137 -22.27 10.31 -1.49
C LEU A 137 -21.56 10.77 -0.21
N ILE A 138 -21.66 9.98 0.86
CA ILE A 138 -20.93 10.25 2.11
C ILE A 138 -19.43 10.04 1.88
N ALA A 139 -19.04 8.93 1.24
CA ALA A 139 -17.64 8.70 0.91
C ALA A 139 -17.07 9.81 0.02
N LEU A 140 -17.83 10.29 -0.97
CA LEU A 140 -17.40 11.39 -1.83
C LEU A 140 -17.21 12.68 -1.03
N GLY A 141 -18.15 12.98 -0.12
CA GLY A 141 -18.01 14.11 0.80
C GLY A 141 -16.74 14.01 1.66
N LYS A 142 -16.38 12.81 2.14
CA LYS A 142 -15.12 12.60 2.86
C LYS A 142 -13.89 12.80 1.99
N CYS A 143 -13.90 12.31 0.74
CA CYS A 143 -12.81 12.51 -0.22
C CYS A 143 -12.49 14.01 -0.42
N THR A 144 -13.49 14.90 -0.39
CA THR A 144 -13.28 16.36 -0.52
C THR A 144 -12.47 17.01 0.59
N ILE A 145 -12.38 16.36 1.76
CA ILE A 145 -11.67 16.88 2.94
C ILE A 145 -10.50 15.97 3.37
N LEU A 146 -10.17 14.94 2.60
CA LEU A 146 -9.12 13.98 2.93
C LEU A 146 -7.76 14.66 3.15
N ASN A 147 -7.37 15.59 2.30
CA ASN A 147 -6.08 16.28 2.47
C ASN A 147 -5.97 17.03 3.80
N PHE A 148 -7.08 17.61 4.30
CA PHE A 148 -7.10 18.22 5.62
C PHE A 148 -7.04 17.17 6.74
N HIS A 149 -7.73 16.04 6.55
CA HIS A 149 -7.62 14.89 7.45
C HIS A 149 -6.16 14.41 7.55
N TYR A 150 -5.45 14.29 6.43
CA TYR A 150 -4.04 13.94 6.36
C TYR A 150 -3.14 14.94 7.09
N LEU A 151 -3.35 16.25 6.92
CA LEU A 151 -2.59 17.27 7.67
C LEU A 151 -2.80 17.14 9.18
N VAL A 152 -4.05 16.93 9.62
CA VAL A 152 -4.37 16.70 11.03
C VAL A 152 -3.73 15.42 11.55
N TRP A 153 -3.78 14.35 10.77
CA TRP A 153 -3.16 13.07 11.11
C TRP A 153 -1.63 13.20 11.25
N TYR A 154 -0.98 13.82 10.27
CA TYR A 154 0.46 14.05 10.28
C TYR A 154 0.90 14.93 11.45
N THR A 155 0.12 15.97 11.77
CA THR A 155 0.37 16.80 12.97
C THR A 155 0.24 15.99 14.26
N ARG A 156 -0.70 15.04 14.35
CA ARG A 156 -0.79 14.13 15.51
C ARG A 156 0.43 13.22 15.62
N LEU A 157 0.97 12.73 14.50
CA LEU A 157 2.21 11.94 14.50
C LEU A 157 3.41 12.78 14.96
N LEU A 158 3.47 14.05 14.52
CA LEU A 158 4.48 15.01 14.97
C LEU A 158 4.40 15.23 16.49
N CYS A 159 3.22 15.49 17.04
CA CYS A 159 3.03 15.68 18.49
C CYS A 159 3.32 14.43 19.32
N LYS A 160 3.25 13.24 18.73
CA LYS A 160 3.61 11.97 19.38
C LYS A 160 5.08 11.57 19.17
N GLU A 161 5.86 12.41 18.51
CA GLU A 161 7.27 12.14 18.17
C GLU A 161 7.45 10.86 17.33
N GLN A 162 6.48 10.55 16.47
CA GLN A 162 6.46 9.34 15.62
C GLN A 162 7.00 9.58 14.21
N LEU A 163 7.52 10.78 13.93
CA LEU A 163 8.05 11.17 12.62
C LEU A 163 9.58 11.23 12.65
N ALA A 164 10.19 10.77 11.56
CA ALA A 164 11.62 10.98 11.35
C ALA A 164 11.93 12.48 11.16
N ILE A 165 13.03 12.96 11.74
CA ILE A 165 13.47 14.36 11.63
C ILE A 165 13.62 14.77 10.16
N THR A 166 14.09 13.87 9.31
CA THR A 166 14.21 14.10 7.85
C THR A 166 12.86 14.36 7.18
N ASN A 167 11.79 13.68 7.60
CA ASN A 167 10.43 13.91 7.09
C ASN A 167 9.89 15.27 7.55
N ILE A 168 10.17 15.64 8.80
CA ILE A 168 9.82 16.97 9.35
C ILE A 168 10.52 18.07 8.56
N MET A 169 11.85 17.97 8.40
CA MET A 169 12.65 18.98 7.68
C MET A 169 12.22 19.13 6.23
N SER A 170 12.02 18.02 5.50
CA SER A 170 11.58 18.05 4.11
C SER A 170 10.17 18.61 3.93
N SER A 171 9.24 18.26 4.84
CA SER A 171 7.90 18.84 4.86
C SER A 171 7.93 20.34 5.16
N SER A 172 8.74 20.78 6.14
CA SER A 172 8.90 22.21 6.45
C SER A 172 9.47 23.00 5.28
N LEU A 173 10.51 22.47 4.61
CA LEU A 173 11.06 23.09 3.40
C LEU A 173 10.02 23.22 2.30
N TYR A 174 9.21 22.18 2.09
CA TYR A 174 8.11 22.20 1.12
C TYR A 174 7.10 23.32 1.42
N PHE A 175 6.69 23.48 2.68
CA PHE A 175 5.78 24.57 3.07
C PHE A 175 6.44 25.96 2.92
N CYS A 176 7.74 26.09 3.18
CA CYS A 176 8.47 27.33 2.91
C CYS A 176 8.51 27.67 1.41
N VAL A 177 8.69 26.68 0.53
CA VAL A 177 8.64 26.88 -0.92
C VAL A 177 7.25 27.33 -1.36
N TRP A 178 6.19 26.72 -0.83
CA TRP A 178 4.82 27.14 -1.12
C TRP A 178 4.50 28.53 -0.57
N ALA A 179 4.97 28.88 0.63
CA ALA A 179 4.84 30.23 1.18
C ALA A 179 5.54 31.27 0.28
N LEU A 180 6.71 30.93 -0.26
CA LEU A 180 7.42 31.77 -1.23
C LEU A 180 6.63 31.92 -2.54
N ILE A 181 6.13 30.81 -3.11
CA ILE A 181 5.30 30.84 -4.34
C ILE A 181 4.07 31.72 -4.14
N ILE A 182 3.36 31.55 -3.03
CA ILE A 182 2.19 32.39 -2.69
C ILE A 182 2.60 33.84 -2.55
N GLY A 183 3.70 34.14 -1.84
CA GLY A 183 4.20 35.52 -1.67
C GLY A 183 4.56 36.19 -3.00
N VAL A 184 5.18 35.45 -3.93
CA VAL A 184 5.45 35.91 -5.30
C VAL A 184 4.14 36.16 -6.04
N CYS A 185 3.17 35.24 -5.98
CA CYS A 185 1.88 35.42 -6.65
C CYS A 185 1.12 36.64 -6.09
N VAL A 186 1.17 36.90 -4.78
CA VAL A 186 0.61 38.12 -4.17
C VAL A 186 1.31 39.36 -4.74
N ARG A 187 2.65 39.36 -4.78
CA ARG A 187 3.44 40.51 -5.22
C ARG A 187 3.21 40.88 -6.69
N PHE A 188 2.93 39.90 -7.53
CA PHE A 188 2.73 40.06 -8.97
C PHE A 188 1.26 39.96 -9.41
N GLU A 189 0.31 39.94 -8.46
CA GLU A 189 -1.14 39.89 -8.73
C GLU A 189 -1.63 38.61 -9.46
N TRP A 190 -0.95 37.49 -9.21
CA TRP A 190 -1.20 36.18 -9.82
C TRP A 190 -2.01 35.20 -8.94
N LEU A 191 -2.72 35.72 -7.93
CA LEU A 191 -3.48 34.87 -7.01
C LEU A 191 -4.62 34.13 -7.72
N THR A 192 -5.27 34.75 -8.71
CA THR A 192 -6.36 34.13 -9.45
C THR A 192 -5.86 32.96 -10.32
N GLU A 193 -4.73 33.14 -10.99
CA GLU A 193 -4.05 32.11 -11.78
C GLU A 193 -3.60 30.96 -10.89
N LEU A 194 -3.02 31.27 -9.73
CA LEU A 194 -2.63 30.26 -8.74
C LEU A 194 -3.85 29.45 -8.26
N ALA A 195 -4.96 30.13 -7.96
CA ALA A 195 -6.19 29.47 -7.53
C ALA A 195 -6.78 28.56 -8.62
N LEU A 196 -6.85 29.05 -9.86
CA LEU A 196 -7.46 28.34 -10.98
C LEU A 196 -6.61 27.18 -11.53
N TYR A 197 -5.28 27.34 -11.57
CA TYR A 197 -4.40 26.41 -12.27
C TYR A 197 -3.51 25.57 -11.36
N ALA A 198 -3.42 25.88 -10.06
CA ALA A 198 -2.74 25.03 -9.08
C ALA A 198 -3.70 24.51 -8.00
N VAL A 199 -4.36 25.39 -7.24
CA VAL A 199 -5.17 24.99 -6.07
C VAL A 199 -6.40 24.18 -6.47
N LEU A 200 -7.20 24.68 -7.42
CA LEU A 200 -8.40 24.01 -7.88
C LEU A 200 -8.09 22.65 -8.54
N PRO A 201 -7.12 22.52 -9.47
CA PRO A 201 -6.73 21.24 -10.03
C PRO A 201 -6.18 20.26 -8.99
N ALA A 202 -5.38 20.72 -8.04
CA ALA A 202 -4.88 19.89 -6.94
C ALA A 202 -6.04 19.32 -6.12
N TRP A 203 -7.03 20.15 -5.77
CA TRP A 203 -8.18 19.75 -4.98
C TRP A 203 -9.09 18.77 -5.74
N ILE A 204 -9.45 19.08 -7.00
CA ILE A 204 -10.26 18.18 -7.84
C ILE A 204 -9.56 16.84 -8.02
N THR A 205 -8.27 16.86 -8.34
CA THR A 205 -7.51 15.63 -8.56
C THR A 205 -7.43 14.82 -7.27
N SER A 206 -7.21 15.45 -6.11
CA SER A 206 -7.21 14.75 -4.82
C SER A 206 -8.54 14.06 -4.53
N ILE A 207 -9.69 14.65 -4.92
CA ILE A 207 -11.00 13.99 -4.80
C ILE A 207 -11.07 12.75 -5.68
N ILE A 208 -10.60 12.85 -6.93
CA ILE A 208 -10.59 11.72 -7.87
C ILE A 208 -9.71 10.60 -7.34
N LEU A 209 -8.49 10.93 -6.89
CA LEU A 209 -7.54 9.97 -6.33
C LEU A 209 -8.12 9.30 -5.08
N ALA A 210 -8.64 10.07 -4.13
CA ALA A 210 -9.25 9.52 -2.91
C ALA A 210 -10.46 8.62 -3.21
N TRP A 211 -11.28 9.00 -4.19
CA TRP A 211 -12.43 8.22 -4.61
C TRP A 211 -12.02 6.88 -5.23
N VAL A 212 -11.04 6.91 -6.13
CA VAL A 212 -10.62 5.71 -6.86
C VAL A 212 -9.72 4.82 -6.01
N PHE A 213 -8.79 5.39 -5.25
CA PHE A 213 -7.72 4.67 -4.56
C PHE A 213 -7.99 4.42 -3.08
N ASP A 214 -8.74 5.27 -2.38
CA ASP A 214 -8.95 5.08 -0.94
C ASP A 214 -10.35 4.53 -0.66
N HIS A 215 -11.30 4.73 -1.59
CA HIS A 215 -12.67 4.28 -1.46
C HIS A 215 -13.01 3.07 -2.35
N ILE A 216 -13.00 3.21 -3.67
CA ILE A 216 -13.50 2.17 -4.60
C ILE A 216 -12.74 0.85 -4.43
N VAL A 217 -11.41 0.89 -4.47
CA VAL A 217 -10.62 -0.34 -4.39
C VAL A 217 -10.72 -0.99 -3.02
N HIS A 218 -10.91 -0.25 -1.94
CA HIS A 218 -10.98 -0.83 -0.60
C HIS A 218 -12.39 -1.21 -0.15
N HIS A 219 -13.44 -0.70 -0.79
CA HIS A 219 -14.81 -0.97 -0.38
C HIS A 219 -15.10 -2.48 -0.34
N PRO A 220 -15.64 -3.04 0.78
CA PRO A 220 -16.31 -2.36 1.89
C PRO A 220 -15.43 -2.03 3.11
N HIS A 221 -14.11 -2.08 3.00
CA HIS A 221 -13.10 -1.83 4.05
C HIS A 221 -13.17 -2.81 5.22
N THR A 222 -13.50 -4.08 4.95
CA THR A 222 -13.60 -5.12 5.99
C THR A 222 -12.33 -5.93 6.14
N GLU A 223 -11.69 -6.27 5.02
CA GLU A 223 -10.52 -7.14 4.98
C GLU A 223 -9.23 -6.34 5.20
N GLN A 224 -8.33 -6.82 6.06
CA GLN A 224 -7.08 -6.14 6.40
C GLN A 224 -5.83 -6.81 5.79
N ASP A 225 -6.00 -7.96 5.14
CA ASP A 225 -4.91 -8.66 4.47
C ASP A 225 -4.61 -8.01 3.11
N SER A 226 -3.33 -7.91 2.72
CA SER A 226 -2.92 -7.25 1.48
C SER A 226 -3.48 -7.90 0.21
N TYR A 227 -3.82 -9.19 0.24
CA TYR A 227 -4.38 -9.92 -0.91
C TYR A 227 -5.89 -9.72 -1.07
N THR A 228 -6.61 -9.36 0.00
CA THR A 228 -8.09 -9.29 0.01
C THR A 228 -8.65 -7.92 0.38
N GLY A 229 -7.89 -7.10 1.09
CA GLY A 229 -8.25 -5.74 1.53
C GLY A 229 -8.29 -4.70 0.43
N THR A 230 -7.91 -5.09 -0.79
CA THR A 230 -7.91 -4.23 -1.97
C THR A 230 -8.46 -5.02 -3.15
N ASN A 231 -9.49 -4.48 -3.78
CA ASN A 231 -10.12 -5.01 -4.98
C ASN A 231 -9.41 -4.49 -6.23
N ALA A 232 -9.43 -5.31 -7.28
CA ALA A 232 -9.18 -4.87 -8.64
C ALA A 232 -10.52 -4.64 -9.37
N TYR A 233 -10.53 -3.70 -10.31
CA TYR A 233 -11.64 -3.52 -11.23
C TYR A 233 -11.11 -3.50 -12.67
N ASP A 234 -11.93 -3.99 -13.59
CA ASP A 234 -11.56 -4.02 -15.01
C ASP A 234 -12.76 -3.64 -15.86
N PHE A 235 -12.56 -2.64 -16.71
CA PHE A 235 -13.47 -2.20 -17.74
C PHE A 235 -12.65 -1.68 -18.91
N MET A 236 -13.25 -1.60 -20.10
CA MET A 236 -12.55 -1.15 -21.29
C MET A 236 -11.93 0.25 -21.08
N GLY A 237 -10.61 0.31 -21.02
CA GLY A 237 -9.86 1.55 -20.80
C GLY A 237 -9.46 1.83 -19.35
N ALA A 238 -9.83 0.99 -18.37
CA ALA A 238 -9.51 1.19 -16.95
C ALA A 238 -8.01 1.43 -16.72
N LYS A 239 -7.15 0.56 -17.26
CA LYS A 239 -5.69 0.69 -17.20
C LYS A 239 -5.17 2.04 -17.67
N TRP A 240 -5.69 2.54 -18.79
CA TRP A 240 -5.24 3.80 -19.39
C TRP A 240 -5.75 5.00 -18.61
N LEU A 241 -6.99 4.92 -18.10
CA LEU A 241 -7.59 5.98 -17.31
C LEU A 241 -6.93 6.12 -15.94
N THR A 242 -6.54 5.01 -15.32
CA THR A 242 -6.04 4.98 -13.94
C THR A 242 -4.53 4.75 -13.84
N LEU A 243 -3.84 4.72 -14.98
CA LEU A 243 -2.41 4.43 -15.07
C LEU A 243 -2.06 3.14 -14.31
N GLY A 244 -2.70 2.04 -14.70
CA GLY A 244 -2.49 0.69 -14.15
C GLY A 244 -3.05 0.45 -12.75
N GLN A 245 -3.51 1.48 -12.06
CA GLN A 245 -3.97 1.39 -10.69
C GLN A 245 -5.38 0.76 -10.55
N ASN A 246 -6.01 0.36 -11.66
CA ASN A 246 -7.20 -0.49 -11.62
C ASN A 246 -6.91 -1.88 -11.02
N SER A 247 -5.65 -2.30 -11.05
CA SER A 247 -5.11 -3.51 -10.44
C SER A 247 -4.37 -3.22 -9.13
N HIS A 248 -4.85 -2.25 -8.32
CA HIS A 248 -4.16 -1.75 -7.12
C HIS A 248 -3.84 -2.83 -6.08
N VAL A 249 -4.56 -3.96 -6.03
CA VAL A 249 -4.21 -5.09 -5.15
C VAL A 249 -2.78 -5.59 -5.37
N VAL A 250 -2.27 -5.51 -6.61
CA VAL A 250 -0.90 -5.91 -6.94
C VAL A 250 0.10 -5.09 -6.16
N HIS A 251 -0.19 -3.80 -6.00
CA HIS A 251 0.60 -2.88 -5.21
C HIS A 251 0.59 -3.21 -3.72
N HIS A 252 -0.57 -3.50 -3.14
CA HIS A 252 -0.67 -3.84 -1.72
C HIS A 252 0.10 -5.11 -1.37
N VAL A 253 0.06 -6.10 -2.26
CA VAL A 253 0.79 -7.35 -2.08
C VAL A 253 2.30 -7.15 -2.30
N ASN A 254 2.67 -6.41 -3.35
CA ASN A 254 4.06 -6.15 -3.67
C ASN A 254 4.26 -4.73 -4.25
N PRO A 255 4.52 -3.73 -3.39
CA PRO A 255 4.63 -2.34 -3.82
C PRO A 255 5.91 -2.03 -4.62
N ARG A 256 6.77 -3.03 -4.83
CA ARG A 256 7.99 -2.94 -5.64
C ARG A 256 7.76 -3.28 -7.11
N ILE A 257 6.59 -3.81 -7.44
CA ILE A 257 6.16 -3.93 -8.84
C ILE A 257 5.79 -2.53 -9.32
N ALA A 258 6.25 -2.16 -10.51
CA ALA A 258 5.92 -0.86 -11.10
C ALA A 258 4.48 -0.87 -11.65
N TRP A 259 3.77 0.26 -11.52
CA TRP A 259 2.35 0.42 -11.90
C TRP A 259 1.98 -0.11 -13.29
N HIS A 260 2.85 0.06 -14.28
CA HIS A 260 2.59 -0.38 -15.66
C HIS A 260 2.62 -1.90 -15.85
N ARG A 261 3.07 -2.64 -14.84
CA ARG A 261 3.16 -4.11 -14.81
C ARG A 261 2.13 -4.77 -13.90
N TYR A 262 1.20 -4.03 -13.30
CA TYR A 262 0.23 -4.63 -12.39
C TYR A 262 -0.60 -5.72 -13.06
N ASP A 263 -1.18 -5.47 -14.23
CA ASP A 263 -2.01 -6.47 -14.93
C ASP A 263 -1.26 -7.78 -15.25
N GLN A 264 0.06 -7.70 -15.44
CA GLN A 264 0.89 -8.89 -15.71
C GLN A 264 1.00 -9.81 -14.48
N HIS A 265 0.88 -9.25 -13.28
CA HIS A 265 1.04 -9.97 -12.01
C HIS A 265 -0.30 -10.19 -11.28
N LEU A 266 -1.39 -9.59 -11.76
CA LEU A 266 -2.70 -9.73 -11.14
C LEU A 266 -3.14 -11.19 -11.06
N GLY A 267 -2.97 -11.95 -12.14
CA GLY A 267 -3.33 -13.38 -12.17
C GLY A 267 -2.50 -14.22 -11.20
N GLU A 268 -1.20 -13.94 -11.07
CA GLU A 268 -0.31 -14.63 -10.12
C GLU A 268 -0.73 -14.36 -8.68
N ILE A 269 -1.08 -13.12 -8.36
CA ILE A 269 -1.51 -12.70 -7.01
C ILE A 269 -2.87 -13.30 -6.65
N GLN A 270 -3.82 -13.30 -7.59
CA GLN A 270 -5.11 -13.94 -7.39
C GLN A 270 -4.96 -15.45 -7.20
N HIS A 271 -4.10 -16.11 -7.97
CA HIS A 271 -3.84 -17.55 -7.81
C HIS A 271 -3.12 -17.87 -6.50
N ALA A 272 -2.12 -17.07 -6.12
CA ALA A 272 -1.41 -17.22 -4.85
C ALA A 272 -2.38 -17.05 -3.67
N HIS A 273 -3.31 -16.10 -3.75
CA HIS A 273 -4.37 -15.96 -2.76
C HIS A 273 -5.25 -17.22 -2.68
N THR A 274 -5.71 -17.77 -3.81
CA THR A 274 -6.49 -19.02 -3.80
C THR A 274 -5.71 -20.17 -3.17
N GLN A 275 -4.41 -20.28 -3.41
CA GLN A 275 -3.57 -21.28 -2.75
C GLN A 275 -3.46 -21.03 -1.23
N LEU A 276 -3.34 -19.78 -0.79
CA LEU A 276 -3.36 -19.40 0.63
C LEU A 276 -4.73 -19.62 1.29
N GLU A 277 -5.82 -19.66 0.52
CA GLU A 277 -7.14 -20.09 1.00
C GLU A 277 -7.25 -21.61 1.13
N GLN A 278 -6.51 -22.35 0.32
CA GLN A 278 -6.48 -23.81 0.33
C GLN A 278 -5.34 -24.38 1.19
N GLU A 279 -4.47 -23.53 1.75
CA GLU A 279 -3.33 -23.96 2.57
C GLU A 279 -3.83 -24.63 3.85
N THR A 280 -3.19 -25.72 4.24
CA THR A 280 -3.59 -26.40 5.47
C THR A 280 -3.15 -25.58 6.69
N ILE A 281 -3.80 -25.78 7.84
CA ILE A 281 -3.43 -25.12 9.11
C ILE A 281 -1.94 -25.34 9.44
N LEU A 282 -1.41 -26.52 9.12
CA LEU A 282 0.03 -26.82 9.27
C LEU A 282 0.89 -25.95 8.36
N GLU A 283 0.54 -25.80 7.09
CA GLU A 283 1.29 -24.98 6.12
C GLU A 283 1.28 -23.52 6.54
N SER A 284 0.09 -23.01 6.91
CA SER A 284 -0.08 -21.66 7.44
C SER A 284 0.75 -21.43 8.70
N ALA A 285 0.73 -22.36 9.66
CA ALA A 285 1.52 -22.25 10.89
C ALA A 285 3.02 -22.21 10.60
N LEU A 286 3.53 -23.11 9.74
CA LEU A 286 4.95 -23.14 9.41
C LEU A 286 5.39 -21.88 8.66
N ARG A 287 4.55 -21.35 7.76
CA ARG A 287 4.79 -20.08 7.05
C ARG A 287 4.92 -18.89 8.00
N HIS A 288 4.16 -18.89 9.10
CA HIS A 288 4.25 -17.88 10.15
C HIS A 288 5.28 -18.21 11.24
N ASN A 289 6.20 -19.15 11.00
CA ASN A 289 7.23 -19.60 11.96
C ASN A 289 6.67 -20.16 13.28
N ILE A 290 5.48 -20.76 13.22
CA ILE A 290 4.82 -21.39 14.36
C ILE A 290 5.07 -22.89 14.28
N ALA A 291 5.82 -23.40 15.26
CA ALA A 291 6.15 -24.82 15.32
C ALA A 291 4.93 -25.65 15.76
N LEU A 292 4.36 -26.41 14.83
CA LEU A 292 3.40 -27.47 15.13
C LEU A 292 4.10 -28.83 15.05
N PRO A 293 3.80 -29.79 15.95
CA PRO A 293 4.33 -31.15 15.86
C PRO A 293 3.89 -31.77 14.53
N HIS A 294 4.82 -32.21 13.67
CA HIS A 294 4.48 -32.82 12.39
C HIS A 294 5.62 -33.75 11.92
N LEU A 295 5.32 -34.64 10.97
CA LEU A 295 6.33 -35.53 10.38
C LEU A 295 6.08 -35.75 8.88
N CYS A 296 4.94 -36.35 8.52
CA CYS A 296 4.69 -36.79 7.14
C CYS A 296 3.99 -35.76 6.24
N LYS A 297 3.27 -34.78 6.83
CA LYS A 297 2.41 -33.81 6.15
C LYS A 297 1.30 -34.39 5.24
N LYS A 298 1.01 -35.69 5.35
CA LYS A 298 0.05 -36.42 4.49
C LYS A 298 -1.11 -37.07 5.27
N GLY A 299 -1.31 -36.67 6.52
CA GLY A 299 -2.34 -37.24 7.39
C GLY A 299 -2.01 -38.61 8.01
N ILE A 300 -0.96 -39.31 7.58
CA ILE A 300 -0.72 -40.73 7.93
C ILE A 300 -0.16 -40.93 9.36
N CYS A 301 0.68 -40.02 9.85
CA CYS A 301 1.45 -40.25 11.09
C CYS A 301 0.75 -39.79 12.38
N GLY A 302 -0.36 -39.04 12.27
CA GLY A 302 -1.09 -38.48 13.42
C GLY A 302 -0.36 -37.43 14.26
N LYS A 303 0.90 -37.08 13.95
CA LYS A 303 1.72 -36.16 14.78
C LYS A 303 1.18 -34.74 14.85
N CYS A 304 0.54 -34.25 13.79
CA CYS A 304 -0.03 -32.92 13.71
C CYS A 304 -1.47 -32.83 14.21
N LYS A 305 -1.85 -33.72 15.14
CA LYS A 305 -3.14 -33.67 15.80
C LYS A 305 -3.23 -32.42 16.65
N ILE A 306 -4.22 -31.59 16.35
CA ILE A 306 -4.55 -30.37 17.09
C ILE A 306 -6.03 -30.40 17.44
N LYS A 307 -6.42 -29.61 18.44
CA LYS A 307 -7.83 -29.42 18.79
C LYS A 307 -8.24 -28.02 18.34
N ILE A 308 -9.34 -27.91 17.60
CA ILE A 308 -9.92 -26.62 17.25
C ILE A 308 -10.86 -26.21 18.39
N GLU A 309 -10.53 -25.11 19.07
CA GLU A 309 -11.35 -24.59 20.18
C GLU A 309 -12.47 -23.68 19.69
N VAL A 310 -12.21 -22.90 18.63
CA VAL A 310 -13.14 -21.96 18.00
C VAL A 310 -12.81 -21.90 16.50
N GLY A 311 -13.82 -21.73 15.66
CA GLY A 311 -13.70 -21.56 14.21
C GLY A 311 -14.07 -22.81 13.42
N GLU A 312 -14.36 -22.62 12.14
CA GLU A 312 -14.71 -23.65 11.18
C GLU A 312 -13.46 -24.10 10.39
N TYR A 313 -13.49 -25.37 9.96
CA TYR A 313 -12.44 -25.94 9.12
C TYR A 313 -13.05 -26.90 8.11
N ALA A 314 -12.40 -26.99 6.95
CA ALA A 314 -12.68 -28.02 5.96
C ALA A 314 -11.56 -29.07 5.98
N SER A 315 -11.89 -30.32 5.71
CA SER A 315 -10.88 -31.34 5.46
C SER A 315 -10.45 -31.30 3.99
N THR A 316 -9.18 -31.57 3.72
CA THR A 316 -8.69 -31.74 2.34
C THR A 316 -9.38 -32.94 1.69
N GLU A 317 -9.58 -32.93 0.37
CA GLU A 317 -10.27 -34.01 -0.37
C GLU A 317 -9.63 -35.39 -0.14
N ASP A 318 -8.32 -35.44 0.12
CA ASP A 318 -7.53 -36.66 0.39
C ASP A 318 -7.38 -37.00 1.89
N ALA A 319 -8.27 -36.51 2.76
CA ALA A 319 -8.15 -36.68 4.21
C ALA A 319 -8.09 -38.15 4.65
N ASN A 320 -6.93 -38.55 5.17
CA ASN A 320 -6.72 -39.89 5.71
C ASN A 320 -7.37 -40.07 7.11
N ASN A 321 -8.09 -41.18 7.31
CA ASN A 321 -8.79 -41.54 8.56
C ASN A 321 -7.86 -42.04 9.69
N THR A 322 -6.80 -41.28 10.01
CA THR A 322 -5.89 -41.59 11.13
C THR A 322 -6.46 -41.22 12.50
N LEU A 323 -7.46 -40.32 12.55
CA LEU A 323 -8.19 -39.99 13.77
C LEU A 323 -9.37 -40.93 13.96
N THR A 324 -9.66 -41.30 15.21
CA THR A 324 -10.87 -42.03 15.55
C THR A 324 -12.11 -41.14 15.48
N ALA A 325 -13.29 -41.73 15.27
CA ALA A 325 -14.56 -40.99 15.28
C ALA A 325 -14.80 -40.24 16.60
N THR A 326 -14.37 -40.81 17.72
CA THR A 326 -14.45 -40.16 19.04
C THR A 326 -13.56 -38.93 19.13
N GLU A 327 -12.34 -38.97 18.58
CA GLU A 327 -11.44 -37.81 18.55
C GLU A 327 -11.99 -36.70 17.66
N GLN A 328 -12.55 -37.05 16.50
CA GLN A 328 -13.21 -36.08 15.61
C GLN A 328 -14.42 -35.43 16.31
N ALA A 329 -15.26 -36.23 16.99
CA ALA A 329 -16.39 -35.72 17.77
C ALA A 329 -15.97 -34.81 18.94
N GLN A 330 -14.74 -34.95 19.43
CA GLN A 330 -14.16 -34.08 20.46
C GLN A 330 -13.49 -32.82 19.89
N GLY A 331 -13.53 -32.60 18.57
CA GLY A 331 -12.97 -31.43 17.89
C GLY A 331 -11.47 -31.56 17.56
N TYR A 332 -10.92 -32.77 17.55
CA TYR A 332 -9.56 -33.00 17.08
C TYR A 332 -9.49 -33.14 15.56
N VAL A 333 -8.45 -32.53 14.98
CA VAL A 333 -8.19 -32.53 13.55
C VAL A 333 -6.70 -32.75 13.27
N LEU A 334 -6.35 -33.10 12.04
CA LEU A 334 -4.96 -33.14 11.60
C LEU A 334 -4.63 -31.83 10.88
N ALA A 335 -3.74 -31.01 11.45
CA ALA A 335 -3.39 -29.71 10.87
C ALA A 335 -2.89 -29.78 9.42
N CYS A 336 -2.32 -30.92 8.99
CA CYS A 336 -1.88 -31.14 7.60
C CYS A 336 -2.97 -31.59 6.62
N GLN A 337 -4.21 -31.76 7.08
CA GLN A 337 -5.36 -32.19 6.28
C GLN A 337 -6.60 -31.33 6.57
N SER A 338 -6.40 -30.21 7.25
CA SER A 338 -7.47 -29.30 7.63
C SER A 338 -7.09 -27.91 7.15
N VAL A 339 -8.00 -27.29 6.41
CA VAL A 339 -7.91 -25.93 5.89
C VAL A 339 -8.82 -25.07 6.76
N ALA A 340 -8.30 -23.96 7.27
CA ALA A 340 -9.09 -23.04 8.06
C ALA A 340 -10.13 -22.34 7.18
N HIS A 341 -11.35 -22.15 7.68
CA HIS A 341 -12.34 -21.36 6.95
C HIS A 341 -11.83 -19.90 6.80
N PRO A 342 -12.03 -19.24 5.65
CA PRO A 342 -11.49 -17.90 5.38
C PRO A 342 -11.77 -16.86 6.47
N ASN A 343 -12.97 -16.91 7.05
CA ASN A 343 -13.41 -15.97 8.09
C ASN A 343 -12.75 -16.16 9.47
N ASP A 344 -12.05 -17.27 9.72
CA ASP A 344 -11.43 -17.59 11.02
C ASP A 344 -9.90 -17.45 11.03
N LYS A 345 -9.29 -17.05 9.90
CA LYS A 345 -7.83 -16.91 9.76
C LYS A 345 -7.22 -15.90 10.74
N GLU A 346 -7.92 -14.78 10.99
CA GLU A 346 -7.50 -13.74 11.95
C GLU A 346 -7.48 -14.27 13.39
N MET A 347 -8.42 -15.18 13.71
CA MET A 347 -8.54 -15.79 15.03
C MET A 347 -7.46 -16.85 15.26
N ILE A 348 -7.05 -17.58 14.22
CA ILE A 348 -5.90 -18.51 14.27
C ILE A 348 -4.60 -17.74 14.53
N ASN A 349 -4.36 -16.63 13.82
CA ASN A 349 -3.19 -15.77 14.04
C ASN A 349 -3.18 -15.14 15.45
N THR A 350 -4.34 -14.75 15.96
CA THR A 350 -4.50 -14.18 17.30
C THR A 350 -4.34 -15.24 18.42
N TRP A 351 -4.81 -16.47 18.21
CA TRP A 351 -4.68 -17.56 19.18
C TRP A 351 -3.23 -18.07 19.25
N LEU A 352 -2.57 -18.25 18.11
CA LEU A 352 -1.18 -18.70 18.05
C LEU A 352 -0.20 -17.68 18.66
N SER A 353 -0.45 -16.38 18.46
CA SER A 353 0.35 -15.31 19.08
C SER A 353 0.13 -15.18 20.60
N LYS A 354 -1.10 -15.40 21.11
CA LYS A 354 -1.41 -15.40 22.56
C LYS A 354 -0.80 -16.61 23.30
N ARG A 355 -0.89 -17.82 22.74
CA ARG A 355 -0.38 -19.05 23.38
C ARG A 355 1.15 -19.08 23.47
N TYR A 356 1.86 -18.40 22.56
CA TYR A 356 3.32 -18.29 22.63
C TYR A 356 3.83 -17.21 23.59
N ARG A 357 3.05 -16.14 23.85
CA ARG A 357 3.40 -15.17 24.90
C ARG A 357 3.30 -15.78 26.30
N SER A 358 2.37 -16.72 26.52
CA SER A 358 2.26 -17.41 27.82
C SER A 358 3.29 -18.50 28.04
N MET A 359 3.89 -19.08 26.98
CA MET A 359 4.97 -20.07 27.13
C MET A 359 6.38 -19.46 27.32
N LYS A 360 6.54 -18.13 27.21
CA LYS A 360 7.84 -17.44 27.34
C LYS A 360 8.05 -16.72 28.69
N LEU A 361 7.23 -16.98 29.71
CA LEU A 361 7.34 -16.32 31.02
C LEU A 361 7.82 -17.20 32.18
N ASP A 362 8.12 -18.47 31.94
CA ASP A 362 8.76 -19.34 32.93
C ASP A 362 10.12 -19.85 32.40
N SER A 363 11.13 -18.99 32.48
CA SER A 363 12.55 -19.39 32.54
C SER A 363 13.38 -18.31 33.20
#